data_AF-A0A963QSY6-F1
#
_entry.id   AF-A0A963QSY6-F1
#
_cell.length_a   1.000
_cell.length_b   1.000
_cell.length_c   1.000
_cell.angle_alpha   90.00
_cell.angle_beta   90.00
_cell.angle_gamma   90.00
#
_symmetry.space_group_name_H-M   'P 1'
#
loop_
_entity.id
_entity.type
_entity.pdbx_description
1 polymer ?
#
loop_
_entity_poly.entity_id
_entity_poly.type
_entity_poly.pdbx_seq_one_letter_code
_entity_poly.pdbx_strand_id
1 'polypeptide(L)'
;MHGYDETEADGTVATERALRRFAWLFGAGLLTALAFPPVLFAATISSFLGFAAGVVSTVALLAREPLWVPWLTRWDVAAALYAASLFAGFFIDIEQVQLFILEHRATYG
;
A
#
# COMPACT_ATOMS: atom_id res chain seq x y z
N MET A 1 10.38 -36.24 -13.85
CA MET A 1 9.09 -35.58 -13.55
C MET A 1 8.92 -35.23 -12.06
N HIS A 2 10.00 -35.10 -11.26
CA HIS A 2 9.88 -34.89 -9.81
C HIS A 2 10.12 -33.44 -9.35
N GLY A 3 10.65 -32.57 -10.22
CA GLY A 3 11.01 -31.19 -9.86
C GLY A 3 9.96 -30.11 -10.16
N TYR A 4 8.85 -30.45 -10.82
CA TYR A 4 7.77 -29.49 -11.11
C TYR A 4 6.91 -29.20 -9.87
N ASP A 5 6.54 -30.24 -9.12
CA ASP A 5 5.70 -30.12 -7.92
C ASP A 5 6.33 -29.26 -6.82
N GLU A 6 7.66 -29.33 -6.65
CA GLU A 6 8.37 -28.56 -5.63
C GLU A 6 8.40 -27.05 -5.97
N THR A 7 8.63 -26.71 -7.24
CA THR A 7 8.62 -25.31 -7.70
C THR A 7 7.23 -24.66 -7.64
N GLU A 8 6.18 -25.44 -7.88
CA GLU A 8 4.79 -24.95 -7.83
C GLU A 8 4.31 -24.73 -6.38
N ALA A 9 4.71 -25.63 -5.46
CA ALA A 9 4.47 -25.47 -4.04
C ALA A 9 5.18 -24.23 -3.47
N ASP A 10 6.47 -24.02 -3.80
CA ASP A 10 7.23 -22.84 -3.36
C ASP A 10 6.65 -21.53 -3.87
N GLY A 11 6.20 -21.51 -5.14
CA GLY A 11 5.54 -20.36 -5.75
C GLY A 11 4.21 -20.00 -5.08
N THR A 12 3.44 -21.01 -4.67
CA THR A 12 2.15 -20.81 -3.97
C THR A 12 2.38 -20.19 -2.59
N VAL A 13 3.34 -20.70 -1.81
CA VAL A 13 3.66 -20.16 -0.48
C VAL A 13 4.26 -18.74 -0.59
N ALA A 14 5.09 -18.46 -1.60
CA ALA A 14 5.59 -17.11 -1.86
C ALA A 14 4.43 -16.13 -2.16
N THR A 15 3.51 -16.54 -3.02
CA THR A 15 2.32 -15.78 -3.41
C THR A 15 1.40 -15.49 -2.22
N GLU A 16 1.10 -16.50 -1.40
CA GLU A 16 0.28 -16.32 -0.20
C GLU A 16 0.91 -15.30 0.77
N ARG A 17 2.23 -15.39 0.97
CA ARG A 17 2.95 -14.42 1.81
C ARG A 17 2.91 -13.00 1.24
N ALA A 18 2.98 -12.85 -0.08
CA ALA A 18 2.85 -11.55 -0.74
C ALA A 18 1.45 -10.96 -0.55
N LEU A 19 0.40 -11.74 -0.81
CA LEU A 19 -1.00 -11.33 -0.60
C LEU A 19 -1.29 -10.98 0.85
N ARG A 20 -0.79 -11.78 1.80
CA ARG A 20 -0.95 -11.50 3.23
C ARG A 20 -0.28 -10.18 3.63
N ARG A 21 0.90 -9.87 3.09
CA ARG A 21 1.57 -8.57 3.31
C ARG A 21 0.76 -7.42 2.74
N PHE A 22 0.27 -7.56 1.51
CA PHE A 22 -0.59 -6.56 0.90
C PHE A 22 -1.84 -6.32 1.76
N ALA A 23 -2.55 -7.38 2.16
CA ALA A 23 -3.75 -7.29 2.98
C ALA A 23 -3.49 -6.59 4.32
N TRP A 24 -2.37 -6.90 4.99
CA TRP A 24 -2.00 -6.22 6.23
C TRP A 24 -1.68 -4.75 6.04
N LEU A 25 -0.89 -4.39 5.02
CA LEU A 25 -0.50 -3.01 4.77
C LEU A 25 -1.71 -2.18 4.32
N PHE A 26 -2.53 -2.73 3.44
CA PHE A 26 -3.76 -2.09 2.99
C PHE A 26 -4.76 -1.94 4.16
N GLY A 27 -4.99 -3.00 4.92
CA GLY A 27 -5.86 -2.99 6.09
C GLY A 27 -5.40 -2.00 7.17
N ALA A 28 -4.09 -1.93 7.45
CA ALA A 28 -3.53 -0.95 8.37
C ALA A 28 -3.73 0.48 7.88
N GLY A 29 -3.53 0.74 6.58
CA GLY A 29 -3.80 2.03 5.96
C GLY A 29 -5.27 2.43 6.06
N LEU A 30 -6.19 1.47 5.82
CA LEU A 30 -7.62 1.69 5.94
C LEU A 30 -8.03 2.00 7.38
N LEU A 31 -7.57 1.21 8.35
CA LEU A 31 -7.83 1.46 9.77
C LEU A 31 -7.28 2.81 10.22
N THR A 32 -6.08 3.18 9.75
CA THR A 32 -5.50 4.49 10.01
C THR A 32 -6.39 5.59 9.45
N ALA A 33 -6.79 5.49 8.18
CA ALA A 33 -7.64 6.50 7.55
C ALA A 33 -9.01 6.64 8.22
N LEU A 34 -9.61 5.55 8.70
CA LEU A 34 -10.87 5.56 9.44
C LEU A 34 -10.75 6.25 10.83
N ALA A 35 -9.54 6.34 11.39
CA ALA A 35 -9.31 7.04 12.65
C ALA A 35 -9.21 8.57 12.49
N PHE A 36 -9.08 9.08 11.26
CA PHE A 36 -9.03 10.51 10.97
C PHE A 36 -10.41 11.05 10.56
N PRO A 37 -10.61 12.39 10.63
CA PRO A 37 -11.81 13.04 10.11
C PRO A 37 -12.15 12.60 8.69
N PRO A 38 -13.44 12.45 8.34
CA PRO A 38 -13.86 11.94 7.02
C PRO A 38 -13.26 12.74 5.84
N VAL A 39 -13.09 14.04 6.01
CA VAL A 39 -12.48 14.94 5.02
C VAL A 39 -11.03 14.55 4.68
N LEU A 40 -10.30 13.99 5.64
CA LEU A 40 -8.91 13.57 5.47
C LEU A 40 -8.77 12.12 5.00
N PHE A 41 -9.85 11.33 5.00
CA PHE A 41 -9.80 9.89 4.74
C PHE A 41 -9.02 9.54 3.46
N ALA A 42 -9.42 10.13 2.33
CA ALA A 42 -8.79 9.85 1.03
C ALA A 42 -7.31 10.26 1.00
N ALA A 43 -6.99 11.41 1.60
CA ALA A 43 -5.62 11.90 1.69
C ALA A 43 -4.74 11.02 2.59
N THR A 44 -5.27 10.57 3.73
CA THR A 44 -4.58 9.70 4.68
C THR A 44 -4.31 8.33 4.07
N ILE A 45 -5.32 7.67 3.49
CA ILE A 45 -5.13 6.35 2.90
C ILE A 45 -4.21 6.42 1.67
N SER A 46 -4.36 7.43 0.81
CA SER A 46 -3.48 7.63 -0.34
C SER A 46 -2.03 7.80 0.09
N SER A 47 -1.76 8.69 1.05
CA SER A 47 -0.40 8.95 1.54
C SER A 47 0.22 7.73 2.22
N PHE A 48 -0.55 7.03 3.04
CA PHE A 48 -0.09 5.83 3.72
C PHE A 48 0.30 4.72 2.73
N LEU A 49 -0.58 4.41 1.78
CA LEU A 49 -0.32 3.36 0.79
C LEU A 49 0.86 3.72 -0.11
N GLY A 50 1.00 4.99 -0.49
CA GLY A 50 2.12 5.48 -1.29
C GLY A 50 3.45 5.35 -0.54
N PHE A 51 3.48 5.72 0.74
CA PHE A 51 4.64 5.53 1.60
C PHE A 51 4.97 4.05 1.79
N ALA A 52 3.97 3.21 2.07
CA ALA A 52 4.15 1.77 2.21
C ALA A 52 4.72 1.14 0.93
N ALA A 53 4.24 1.55 -0.24
CA ALA A 53 4.80 1.12 -1.53
C ALA A 53 6.27 1.50 -1.67
N GLY A 54 6.65 2.72 -1.28
CA GLY A 54 8.05 3.16 -1.25
C GLY A 54 8.93 2.31 -0.33
N VAL A 55 8.44 2.00 0.87
CA VAL A 55 9.15 1.12 1.82
C VAL A 55 9.31 -0.30 1.25
N VAL A 56 8.22 -0.89 0.75
CA VAL A 56 8.24 -2.27 0.24
C VAL A 56 9.15 -2.40 -0.99
N SER A 57 9.12 -1.45 -1.92
CA SER A 57 10.03 -1.42 -3.07
C SER A 57 11.49 -1.24 -2.66
N THR A 58 11.75 -0.40 -1.65
CA THR A 58 13.11 -0.25 -1.08
C THR A 58 13.61 -1.58 -0.49
N VAL A 59 12.76 -2.29 0.25
CA VAL A 59 13.12 -3.61 0.80
C VAL A 59 13.34 -4.64 -0.32
N ALA A 60 12.51 -4.62 -1.37
CA ALA A 60 12.67 -5.50 -2.53
C ALA A 60 14.02 -5.25 -3.24
N LEU A 61 14.38 -3.98 -3.40
CA LEU A 61 15.67 -3.56 -3.97
C LEU A 61 16.84 -4.02 -3.11
N LEU A 62 16.80 -3.80 -1.80
CA LEU A 62 17.87 -4.20 -0.87
C LEU A 62 18.01 -5.73 -0.80
N ALA A 63 16.90 -6.46 -0.86
CA ALA A 63 16.88 -7.93 -0.90
C ALA A 63 17.29 -8.50 -2.27
N ARG A 64 17.51 -7.65 -3.28
CA ARG A 64 17.79 -8.04 -4.68
C ARG A 64 16.76 -9.03 -5.23
N GLU A 65 15.48 -8.80 -4.92
CA GLU A 65 14.41 -9.67 -5.41
C GLU A 65 14.30 -9.60 -6.94
N PRO A 66 14.18 -10.77 -7.62
CA PRO A 66 14.00 -10.81 -9.05
C PRO A 66 12.63 -10.26 -9.45
N LEU A 67 12.60 -9.48 -10.55
CA LEU A 67 11.39 -8.85 -11.07
C LEU A 67 10.53 -9.80 -11.93
N TRP A 68 11.17 -10.77 -12.58
CA TRP A 68 10.55 -11.62 -13.59
C TRP A 68 10.48 -13.06 -13.12
N VAL A 69 9.55 -13.33 -12.22
CA VAL A 69 9.30 -14.68 -11.67
C VAL A 69 7.81 -15.02 -11.77
N PRO A 70 7.45 -16.31 -11.81
CA PRO A 70 6.06 -16.74 -12.01
C PRO A 70 5.17 -16.65 -10.74
N TRP A 71 5.70 -16.14 -9.63
CA TRP A 71 4.95 -15.93 -8.37
C TRP A 71 5.00 -14.46 -7.94
N LEU A 72 4.07 -14.05 -7.07
CA LEU A 72 4.05 -12.67 -6.56
C LEU A 72 5.26 -12.37 -5.67
N THR A 73 5.88 -11.24 -5.92
CA THR A 73 7.04 -10.71 -5.21
C THR A 73 6.71 -9.45 -4.42
N ARG A 74 7.68 -8.91 -3.68
CA ARG A 74 7.51 -7.61 -3.04
C ARG A 74 7.35 -6.47 -4.05
N TRP A 75 7.86 -6.63 -5.27
CA TRP A 75 7.65 -5.67 -6.34
C TRP A 75 6.17 -5.56 -6.72
N ASP A 76 5.47 -6.68 -6.83
CA ASP A 76 4.04 -6.70 -7.14
C ASP A 76 3.20 -6.09 -6.01
N VAL A 77 3.57 -6.38 -4.75
CA VAL A 77 2.93 -5.76 -3.58
C VAL A 77 3.13 -4.24 -3.58
N ALA A 78 4.36 -3.77 -3.85
CA ALA A 78 4.64 -2.33 -3.94
C ALA A 78 3.86 -1.68 -5.08
N ALA A 79 3.80 -2.30 -6.26
CA ALA A 79 3.04 -1.81 -7.39
C ALA A 79 1.54 -1.72 -7.09
N ALA A 80 0.97 -2.75 -6.45
CA ALA A 80 -0.44 -2.77 -6.06
C ALA A 80 -0.77 -1.69 -5.02
N LEU A 81 0.09 -1.52 -4.00
CA LEU A 81 -0.07 -0.46 -3.00
C LEU A 81 0.03 0.94 -3.63
N TYR A 82 0.96 1.14 -4.56
CA TYR A 82 1.11 2.41 -5.27
C TYR A 82 -0.09 2.70 -6.17
N ALA A 83 -0.57 1.71 -6.92
CA ALA A 83 -1.78 1.85 -7.72
C ALA A 83 -3.00 2.21 -6.85
N ALA A 84 -3.16 1.56 -5.70
CA ALA A 84 -4.22 1.88 -4.75
C ALA A 84 -4.06 3.29 -4.14
N SER A 85 -2.83 3.74 -3.89
CA SER A 85 -2.52 5.10 -3.45
C SER A 85 -2.95 6.15 -4.48
N LEU A 86 -2.60 5.95 -5.76
CA LEU A 86 -3.01 6.83 -6.85
C LEU A 86 -4.53 6.83 -7.02
N PHE A 87 -5.15 5.65 -6.94
CA PHE A 87 -6.59 5.52 -7.02
C PHE A 87 -7.30 6.30 -5.91
N ALA A 88 -6.86 6.15 -4.66
CA ALA A 88 -7.37 6.93 -3.54
C ALA A 88 -7.15 8.44 -3.73
N GLY A 89 -6.03 8.82 -4.37
CA GLY A 89 -5.70 10.21 -4.70
C GLY A 89 -6.75 10.93 -5.53
N PHE A 90 -7.48 10.22 -6.41
CA PHE A 90 -8.56 10.82 -7.20
C PHE A 90 -9.74 11.33 -6.37
N PHE A 91 -9.90 10.83 -5.15
CA PHE A 91 -11.00 11.21 -4.24
C PHE A 91 -10.59 12.28 -3.24
N ILE A 92 -9.39 12.84 -3.36
CA ILE A 92 -8.93 13.94 -2.51
C ILE A 92 -9.58 15.24 -2.98
N ASP A 93 -10.48 15.76 -2.16
CA ASP A 93 -11.00 17.13 -2.31
C ASP A 93 -10.02 18.11 -1.64
N ILE A 94 -9.16 18.72 -2.46
CA ILE A 94 -8.11 19.63 -2.00
C ILE A 94 -8.71 20.87 -1.32
N GLU A 95 -9.85 21.37 -1.80
CA GLU A 95 -10.50 22.55 -1.24
C GLU A 95 -11.03 22.27 0.17
N GLN A 96 -11.70 21.13 0.36
CA GLN A 96 -12.20 20.70 1.68
C GLN A 96 -11.07 20.45 2.67
N VAL A 97 -9.97 19.83 2.22
CA VAL A 97 -8.79 19.61 3.08
C VAL A 97 -8.17 20.94 3.52
N GLN A 98 -8.03 21.90 2.60
CA GLN A 98 -7.47 23.22 2.93
C GLN A 98 -8.37 24.00 3.90
N LEU A 99 -9.68 23.98 3.67
CA LEU A 99 -10.65 24.62 4.56
C LEU A 99 -10.60 24.01 5.96
N PHE A 100 -10.58 22.68 6.06
CA PHE A 100 -10.40 21.98 7.33
C PHE A 100 -9.13 22.42 8.07
N ILE A 101 -8.00 22.53 7.37
CA ILE A 101 -6.73 22.97 7.97
C ILE A 101 -6.82 24.42 8.49
N LEU A 102 -7.44 25.31 7.72
CA LEU A 102 -7.62 26.72 8.11
C LEU A 102 -8.52 26.85 9.34
N GLU A 103 -9.65 26.14 9.38
CA GLU A 103 -10.57 26.12 10.51
C GLU A 103 -9.91 25.56 11.78
N HIS A 104 -9.17 24.45 11.65
CA HIS A 104 -8.43 23.88 12.78
C HIS A 104 -7.38 24.85 13.32
N ARG A 105 -6.67 25.54 12.43
CA ARG A 105 -5.67 26.54 12.83
C ARG A 105 -6.30 27.74 13.54
N ALA A 106 -7.46 28.21 13.10
CA ALA A 106 -8.16 29.31 13.75
C ALA A 106 -8.73 28.93 15.14
N THR A 107 -9.02 27.64 15.35
CA THR A 107 -9.62 27.13 16.60
C THR A 107 -8.57 26.78 17.65
N TYR A 108 -7.39 26.29 17.25
CA TYR A 108 -6.37 25.73 18.16
C TYR A 108 -4.97 26.35 18.02
N GLY A 109 -4.76 27.27 17.10
CA GLY A 109 -3.50 28.01 16.92
C GLY A 109 -3.47 29.30 17.72
#